data_AF-A0A2D6NUW1-F1
#
_entry.id   AF-A0A2D6NUW1-F1
#
_cell.length_a   1.000
_cell.length_b   1.000
_cell.length_c   1.000
_cell.angle_alpha   90.00
_cell.angle_beta   90.00
_cell.angle_gamma   90.00
#
_symmetry.space_group_name_H-M   'P 1'
#
loop_
_entity.id
_entity.type
_entity.pdbx_description
1 polymer ?
#
loop_
_entity_poly.entity_id
_entity_poly.type
_entity_poly.pdbx_seq_one_letter_code
_entity_poly.pdbx_strand_id
1 'polypeptide(L)'
;MSHNILITNLANHVFKILKQSKLFFRPMQRQKPVPKSARNFRLAYTNLKTGLICIDILTPRKRQPKKPSAVLRIIAHEIAHHQKPPYKQRFRGRIINRQHYPKFYKQVNKNIEKIKKDSLLGQYFK
;
A
#
# COMPACT_ATOMS: atom_id res chain seq x y z
N MET A 1 11.29 5.08 -19.50
CA MET A 1 11.49 4.56 -18.13
C MET A 1 10.48 3.44 -17.87
N SER A 2 10.91 2.27 -17.40
CA SER A 2 9.99 1.13 -17.13
C SER A 2 9.02 1.47 -15.98
N HIS A 3 7.75 1.06 -16.10
CA HIS A 3 6.70 1.26 -15.08
C HIS A 3 7.15 0.80 -13.69
N ASN A 4 7.89 -0.30 -13.61
CA ASN A 4 8.40 -0.83 -12.35
C ASN A 4 9.40 0.13 -11.69
N ILE A 5 10.29 0.72 -12.48
CA ILE A 5 11.31 1.66 -12.00
C ILE A 5 10.62 2.94 -11.55
N LEU A 6 9.65 3.44 -12.32
CA LEU A 6 8.86 4.62 -11.97
C LEU A 6 8.18 4.43 -10.61
N ILE A 7 7.41 3.36 -10.46
CA ILE A 7 6.69 3.08 -9.21
C ILE A 7 7.64 2.88 -8.03
N THR A 8 8.77 2.19 -8.24
CA THR A 8 9.76 1.99 -7.17
C THR A 8 10.36 3.30 -6.71
N ASN A 9 10.71 4.21 -7.63
CA ASN A 9 11.22 5.53 -7.29
C ASN A 9 10.18 6.37 -6.55
N LEU A 10 8.92 6.34 -7.01
CA LEU A 10 7.82 7.02 -6.32
C LEU A 10 7.61 6.45 -4.90
N ALA A 11 7.65 5.13 -4.73
CA ALA A 11 7.52 4.49 -3.41
C ALA A 11 8.64 4.90 -2.45
N ASN A 12 9.89 4.90 -2.92
CA ASN A 12 11.04 5.34 -2.14
C ASN A 12 10.91 6.82 -1.72
N HIS A 13 10.39 7.68 -2.60
CA HIS A 13 10.12 9.08 -2.27
C HIS A 13 9.01 9.23 -1.22
N VAL A 14 7.93 8.44 -1.32
CA VAL A 14 6.86 8.38 -0.29
C VAL A 14 7.44 8.01 1.07
N PHE A 15 8.34 7.01 1.13
CA PHE A 15 8.97 6.61 2.39
C PHE A 15 9.77 7.74 3.03
N LYS A 16 10.46 8.56 2.23
CA LYS A 16 11.16 9.76 2.72
C LYS A 16 10.19 10.78 3.31
N ILE A 17 9.13 11.13 2.57
CA ILE A 17 8.13 12.13 3.00
C ILE A 17 7.43 11.71 4.30
N LEU A 18 7.08 10.41 4.40
CA LEU A 18 6.38 9.88 5.58
C LEU A 18 7.31 9.48 6.73
N LYS A 19 8.62 9.76 6.61
CA LYS A 19 9.67 9.43 7.59
C LYS A 19 9.68 7.93 7.94
N GLN A 20 9.58 7.08 6.92
CA GLN A 20 9.55 5.62 7.01
C GLN A 20 10.74 4.99 6.27
N SER A 21 11.96 5.45 6.58
CA SER A 21 13.18 5.02 5.88
C SER A 21 13.54 3.54 6.04
N LYS A 22 12.98 2.87 7.04
CA LYS A 22 13.20 1.43 7.30
C LYS A 22 12.31 0.52 6.44
N LEU A 23 11.38 1.07 5.67
CA LEU A 23 10.49 0.30 4.81
C LEU A 23 11.11 0.10 3.43
N PHE A 24 10.83 -1.05 2.83
CA PHE A 24 11.32 -1.42 1.51
C PHE A 24 10.17 -1.78 0.59
N PHE A 25 10.26 -1.35 -0.67
CA PHE A 25 9.24 -1.63 -1.67
C PHE A 25 9.71 -2.69 -2.65
N ARG A 26 8.84 -3.66 -2.96
CA ARG A 26 9.04 -4.59 -4.08
C ARG A 26 7.76 -4.72 -4.90
N PRO A 27 7.81 -4.57 -6.24
CA PRO A 27 6.70 -4.97 -7.08
C PRO A 27 6.36 -6.45 -6.91
N MET A 28 5.07 -6.78 -6.83
CA MET A 28 4.61 -8.17 -6.80
C MET A 28 4.75 -8.77 -8.20
N GLN A 29 5.55 -9.82 -8.32
CA GLN A 29 5.69 -10.58 -9.55
C GLN A 29 4.66 -11.71 -9.59
N ARG A 30 3.52 -11.47 -10.24
CA ARG A 30 2.58 -12.55 -10.59
C ARG A 30 2.91 -13.08 -11.97
N GLN A 31 3.09 -14.39 -12.07
CA GLN A 31 3.34 -15.08 -13.33
C GLN A 31 2.08 -15.18 -14.20
N LYS A 32 0.90 -15.34 -13.58
CA LYS A 32 -0.37 -15.52 -14.30
C LYS A 32 -1.40 -14.43 -13.94
N PRO A 33 -2.22 -14.00 -14.93
CA PRO A 33 -3.46 -13.27 -14.69
C PRO A 33 -4.32 -13.91 -13.59
N VAL A 34 -4.97 -13.07 -12.80
CA VAL A 34 -5.97 -13.51 -11.82
C VAL A 34 -7.26 -13.88 -12.57
N PRO A 35 -7.76 -15.11 -12.44
CA PRO A 35 -8.97 -15.54 -13.13
C PRO A 35 -10.19 -14.79 -12.59
N LYS A 36 -11.25 -14.67 -13.42
CA LYS A 36 -12.48 -13.97 -13.04
C LYS A 36 -13.15 -14.58 -11.79
N SER A 37 -13.02 -15.89 -11.60
CA SER A 37 -13.57 -16.67 -10.48
C SER A 37 -12.81 -16.48 -9.15
N ALA A 38 -11.61 -15.89 -9.17
CA ALA A 38 -10.84 -15.69 -7.94
C ALA A 38 -11.50 -14.60 -7.07
N ARG A 39 -12.11 -15.03 -5.96
CA ARG A 39 -12.77 -14.14 -4.99
C ARG A 39 -11.79 -13.46 -4.03
N ASN A 40 -10.66 -14.10 -3.72
CA ASN A 40 -9.78 -13.70 -2.60
C ASN A 40 -8.32 -13.46 -3.00
N PHE A 41 -8.06 -12.73 -4.09
CA PHE A 41 -6.69 -12.41 -4.48
C PHE A 41 -6.15 -11.18 -3.72
N ARG A 42 -4.87 -11.20 -3.35
CA ARG A 42 -4.21 -10.12 -2.60
C ARG A 42 -3.65 -9.04 -3.53
N LEU A 43 -4.10 -7.79 -3.40
CA LEU A 43 -3.55 -6.67 -4.17
C LEU A 43 -2.19 -6.19 -3.65
N ALA A 44 -1.98 -6.31 -2.35
CA ALA A 44 -0.76 -5.96 -1.67
C ALA A 44 -0.59 -6.84 -0.44
N TYR A 45 0.63 -6.89 0.08
CA TYR A 45 0.89 -7.35 1.43
C TYR A 45 2.04 -6.53 2.02
N THR A 46 2.02 -6.41 3.34
CA THR A 46 3.08 -5.78 4.12
C THR A 46 3.53 -6.71 5.22
N ASN A 47 4.85 -6.81 5.42
CA ASN A 47 5.44 -7.54 6.54
C ASN A 47 5.84 -6.54 7.63
N LEU A 48 5.10 -6.55 8.75
CA LEU A 48 5.32 -5.64 9.88
C LEU A 48 6.64 -5.87 10.62
N LYS A 49 7.22 -7.07 10.50
CA LYS A 49 8.51 -7.39 11.14
C LYS A 49 9.68 -6.90 10.29
N THR A 50 9.65 -7.17 8.99
CA THR A 50 10.77 -6.86 8.09
C THR A 50 10.68 -5.51 7.41
N GLY A 51 9.51 -4.85 7.43
CA GLY A 51 9.30 -3.58 6.74
C GLY A 51 9.05 -3.72 5.22
N LEU A 52 8.96 -4.95 4.70
CA LEU A 52 8.72 -5.19 3.27
C LEU A 52 7.27 -4.88 2.90
N ILE A 53 7.07 -3.97 1.96
CA ILE A 53 5.81 -3.68 1.30
C ILE A 53 5.87 -4.21 -0.14
N CYS A 54 4.92 -5.06 -0.48
CA CYS A 54 4.82 -5.65 -1.81
C CYS A 54 3.44 -5.38 -2.42
N ILE A 55 3.42 -4.80 -3.62
CA ILE A 55 2.18 -4.36 -4.27
C ILE A 55 2.13 -4.87 -5.70
N ASP A 56 0.96 -5.36 -6.12
CA ASP A 56 0.69 -5.64 -7.51
C ASP A 56 0.52 -4.32 -8.27
N ILE A 57 1.56 -3.95 -9.02
CA ILE A 57 1.60 -2.72 -9.81
C ILE A 57 0.90 -2.86 -11.16
N LEU A 58 0.46 -4.07 -11.50
CA LEU A 58 -0.30 -4.38 -12.70
C LEU A 58 -1.75 -4.73 -12.33
N THR A 59 -2.68 -4.54 -13.26
CA THR A 59 -4.08 -4.91 -13.06
C THR A 59 -4.17 -6.43 -12.93
N PRO A 60 -5.01 -6.94 -12.01
CA PRO A 60 -5.01 -8.36 -11.67
C PRO A 60 -5.38 -9.25 -12.86
N ARG A 61 -6.33 -8.81 -13.70
CA ARG A 61 -6.81 -9.56 -14.86
C ARG A 61 -5.98 -9.31 -16.11
N LYS A 62 -5.94 -8.07 -16.59
CA LYS A 62 -5.30 -7.73 -17.87
C LYS A 62 -3.78 -7.60 -17.79
N ARG A 63 -3.19 -7.61 -16.58
CA ARG A 63 -1.76 -7.37 -16.32
C ARG A 63 -1.24 -6.05 -16.92
N GLN A 64 -2.12 -5.07 -17.08
CA GLN A 64 -1.77 -3.73 -17.55
C GLN A 64 -1.24 -2.86 -16.40
N PRO A 65 -0.34 -1.90 -16.64
CA PRO A 65 0.10 -0.95 -15.62
C PRO A 65 -1.06 -0.29 -14.86
N LYS A 66 -1.04 -0.33 -13.53
CA LYS A 66 -1.97 0.46 -12.71
C LYS A 66 -1.58 1.93 -12.78
N LYS A 67 -2.56 2.82 -12.69
CA LYS A 67 -2.33 4.26 -12.53
C LYS A 67 -1.42 4.51 -11.30
N PRO A 68 -0.41 5.39 -11.39
CA PRO A 68 0.47 5.69 -10.26
C PRO A 68 -0.28 6.13 -9.00
N SER A 69 -1.32 6.96 -9.11
CA SER A 69 -2.17 7.34 -7.97
C SER A 69 -2.83 6.17 -7.27
N ALA A 70 -3.27 5.16 -8.01
CA ALA A 70 -3.87 3.96 -7.42
C ALA A 70 -2.81 3.20 -6.61
N VAL A 71 -1.59 3.08 -7.12
CA VAL A 71 -0.48 2.44 -6.39
C VAL A 71 -0.07 3.26 -5.17
N LEU A 72 0.05 4.59 -5.29
CA LEU A 72 0.39 5.48 -4.17
C LEU A 72 -0.62 5.40 -3.02
N ARG A 73 -1.92 5.26 -3.33
CA ARG A 73 -2.96 5.02 -2.31
C ARG A 73 -2.78 3.69 -1.59
N ILE A 74 -2.41 2.63 -2.31
CA ILE A 74 -2.10 1.33 -1.71
C ILE A 74 -0.85 1.46 -0.83
N ILE A 75 0.22 2.11 -1.30
CA ILE A 75 1.42 2.36 -0.49
C ILE A 75 1.07 3.11 0.81
N ALA A 76 0.25 4.17 0.72
CA ALA A 76 -0.20 4.92 1.89
C ALA A 76 -0.96 4.05 2.91
N HIS A 77 -1.77 3.10 2.41
CA HIS A 77 -2.47 2.12 3.22
C HIS A 77 -1.52 1.13 3.91
N GLU A 78 -0.58 0.55 3.17
CA GLU A 78 0.39 -0.41 3.71
C GLU A 78 1.33 0.25 4.73
N ILE A 79 1.74 1.50 4.50
CA ILE A 79 2.52 2.28 5.48
C ILE A 79 1.69 2.56 6.74
N ALA A 80 0.39 2.82 6.62
CA ALA A 80 -0.45 3.03 7.78
C ALA A 80 -0.52 1.78 8.68
N HIS A 81 -0.36 0.58 8.12
CA HIS A 81 -0.24 -0.64 8.94
C HIS A 81 1.04 -0.68 9.78
N HIS A 82 2.12 -0.01 9.36
CA HIS A 82 3.32 0.15 10.19
C HIS A 82 3.16 1.23 11.27
N GLN A 83 2.47 2.32 10.94
CA GLN A 83 2.24 3.44 11.87
C GLN A 83 1.14 3.15 12.91
N LYS A 84 0.17 2.33 12.51
CA LYS A 84 -1.02 1.94 13.29
C LYS A 84 -1.23 0.43 13.12
N PRO A 85 -0.37 -0.38 13.76
CA PRO A 85 -0.40 -1.83 13.60
C PRO A 85 -1.73 -2.43 14.02
N PRO A 86 -2.13 -3.55 13.39
CA PRO A 86 -3.23 -4.38 13.87
C PRO A 86 -2.99 -4.82 15.30
N TYR A 87 -4.05 -4.91 16.09
CA TYR A 87 -4.00 -5.37 17.47
C TYR A 87 -5.14 -6.34 17.78
N LYS A 88 -4.99 -7.11 18.86
CA LYS A 88 -6.02 -8.01 19.38
C LYS A 88 -6.91 -7.27 20.36
N GLN A 89 -8.22 -7.48 20.28
CA GLN A 89 -9.20 -6.89 21.20
C GLN A 89 -10.19 -7.95 21.65
N ARG A 90 -10.59 -7.93 22.93
CA ARG A 90 -11.73 -8.71 23.41
C ARG A 90 -13.04 -7.96 23.09
N PHE A 91 -13.96 -8.60 22.38
CA PHE A 91 -15.25 -8.02 22.02
C PHE A 91 -16.33 -9.10 22.11
N ARG A 92 -17.36 -8.86 22.94
CA ARG A 92 -18.45 -9.83 23.21
C ARG A 92 -17.94 -11.25 23.51
N GLY A 93 -16.97 -11.34 24.42
CA GLY A 93 -16.37 -12.60 24.84
C GLY A 93 -15.34 -13.21 23.89
N ARG A 94 -15.15 -12.69 22.67
CA ARG A 94 -14.23 -13.24 21.66
C ARG A 94 -12.98 -12.37 21.48
N ILE A 95 -11.83 -12.96 21.20
CA ILE A 95 -10.62 -12.24 20.77
C ILE A 95 -10.70 -12.02 19.26
N ILE A 96 -10.72 -10.76 18.84
CA ILE A 96 -10.78 -10.37 17.43
C ILE A 96 -9.51 -9.60 17.02
N ASN A 97 -9.13 -9.75 15.75
CA ASN A 97 -8.04 -8.98 15.15
C ASN A 97 -8.59 -7.68 14.55
N ARG A 98 -8.20 -6.52 15.10
CA ARG A 98 -8.56 -5.21 14.56
C ARG A 98 -7.48 -4.77 13.58
N GLN A 99 -7.69 -5.04 12.29
CA GLN A 99 -6.76 -4.64 11.22
C GLN A 99 -7.05 -3.21 10.72
N HIS A 100 -8.32 -2.91 10.43
CA HIS A 100 -8.75 -1.63 9.86
C HIS A 100 -9.75 -0.91 10.79
N TYR A 101 -9.21 -0.28 11.84
CA TYR A 101 -10.01 0.47 12.82
C TYR A 101 -10.08 1.98 12.47
N PRO A 102 -10.99 2.76 13.08
CA PRO A 102 -11.18 4.17 12.68
C PRO A 102 -9.91 5.04 12.72
N LYS A 103 -9.06 4.87 13.75
CA LYS A 103 -7.77 5.58 13.85
C LYS A 103 -6.79 5.16 12.73
N PHE A 104 -6.85 3.91 12.26
CA PHE A 104 -6.08 3.47 11.10
C PHE A 104 -6.51 4.23 9.84
N TYR A 105 -7.82 4.33 9.56
CA TYR A 105 -8.30 5.07 8.39
C TYR A 105 -7.95 6.56 8.44
N LYS A 106 -8.00 7.18 9.63
CA LYS A 106 -7.51 8.55 9.82
C LYS A 106 -6.03 8.69 9.45
N GLN A 107 -5.21 7.70 9.81
CA GLN A 107 -3.79 7.67 9.44
C GLN A 107 -3.57 7.50 7.93
N VAL A 108 -4.36 6.64 7.26
CA VAL A 108 -4.32 6.49 5.80
C VAL A 108 -4.62 7.82 5.11
N ASN A 109 -5.69 8.51 5.52
CA ASN A 109 -6.06 9.80 4.94
C ASN A 109 -4.96 10.85 5.15
N LYS A 110 -4.40 10.93 6.36
CA LYS A 110 -3.26 11.80 6.67
C LYS A 110 -2.04 11.52 5.78
N ASN A 111 -1.75 10.24 5.50
CA ASN A 111 -0.66 9.87 4.60
C ASN A 111 -0.95 10.31 3.16
N ILE A 112 -2.17 10.09 2.67
CA ILE A 112 -2.58 10.51 1.32
C ILE A 112 -2.51 12.03 1.16
N GLU A 113 -2.97 12.79 2.16
CA GLU A 113 -2.89 14.26 2.13
C GLU A 113 -1.45 14.77 2.07
N LYS A 114 -0.55 14.18 2.86
CA LYS A 114 0.88 14.50 2.80
C LYS A 114 1.47 14.21 1.42
N ILE A 115 1.12 13.06 0.84
CA ILE A 115 1.56 12.68 -0.51
C ILE A 115 1.04 13.68 -1.55
N LYS A 116 -0.23 14.10 -1.45
CA LYS A 116 -0.83 15.06 -2.40
C LYS A 116 -0.19 16.45 -2.33
N LYS A 117 0.30 16.86 -1.16
CA LYS A 117 0.96 18.16 -0.94
C LYS A 117 2.40 18.20 -1.47
N ASP A 118 3.02 17.04 -1.73
CA ASP A 118 4.35 16.96 -2.30
C ASP A 118 4.36 17.39 -3.78
N SER A 119 5.35 18.19 -4.18
CA SER A 119 5.42 18.80 -5.52
C SER A 119 5.60 17.77 -6.64
N LEU A 120 6.25 16.64 -6.35
CA LEU A 120 6.52 15.57 -7.30
C LEU A 120 5.37 14.55 -7.31
N LEU A 121 4.92 14.10 -6.15
CA LEU A 121 3.86 13.06 -6.05
C LEU A 121 2.47 13.62 -6.32
N GLY A 122 2.20 14.87 -5.97
CA GLY A 122 0.90 15.51 -6.13
C GLY A 122 0.43 15.55 -7.58
N GLN A 123 1.35 15.57 -8.54
CA GLN A 123 1.06 15.56 -9.98
C GLN A 123 0.29 14.29 -10.42
N TYR A 124 0.50 13.16 -9.73
CA TYR A 124 -0.18 11.90 -10.07
C TYR A 124 -1.61 11.82 -9.55
N PHE A 125 -2.04 12.75 -8.69
CA PHE A 125 -3.38 12.81 -8.09
C PHE A 125 -4.31 13.82 -8.76
N LYS A 126 -3.81 14.58 -9.75
CA LYS A 126 -4.59 15.50 -10.57
C LYS A 126 -5.37 14.75 -11.64
#